data_AF-A0A8S1E7P9-F1
#
_entry.id   AF-A0A8S1E7P9-F1
#
_cell.length_a   1.000
_cell.length_b   1.000
_cell.length_c   1.000
_cell.angle_alpha   90.00
_cell.angle_beta   90.00
_cell.angle_gamma   90.00
#
_symmetry.space_group_name_H-M   'P 1'
#
loop_
_entity.id
_entity.type
_entity.pdbx_description
1 polymer ?
#
loop_
_entity_poly.entity_id
_entity_poly.type
_entity_poly.pdbx_seq_one_letter_code
_entity_poly.pdbx_strand_id
1 'polypeptide(L)'
;MVSPLLEIQLKPYHIPYVVRKGWKTILLERFVDENEIDSQDEPILMLRRNVGLDFQRELEILNSDPKCAQILAKDAREMLISGRIQLKLEDALKIAGLVLSIEHGAFDTKLHDIQFARNEIEDILPEKLCDQITGRKLFGKIINKKAAAHQIQALLLVAIRQLLKLELLGIQQKIIPKSTLENFA
;
A
#
# COMPACT_ATOMS: atom_id res chain seq x y z
N MET A 1 16.89 -6.52 4.68
CA MET A 1 17.01 -7.65 3.73
C MET A 1 15.72 -8.44 3.85
N VAL A 2 15.16 -8.83 2.71
CA VAL A 2 13.82 -9.42 2.63
C VAL A 2 13.89 -10.66 1.77
N SER A 3 13.28 -11.75 2.22
CA SER A 3 12.93 -12.92 1.43
C SER A 3 11.45 -13.26 1.66
N PRO A 4 10.86 -14.19 0.90
CA PRO A 4 9.52 -14.72 1.18
C PRO A 4 9.32 -15.20 2.62
N LEU A 5 10.34 -15.82 3.22
CA LEU A 5 10.24 -16.44 4.55
C LEU A 5 10.65 -15.51 5.70
N LEU A 6 11.57 -14.57 5.47
CA LEU A 6 12.13 -13.76 6.54
C LEU A 6 12.48 -12.33 6.10
N GLU A 7 12.16 -11.36 6.96
CA GLU A 7 12.54 -9.97 6.79
C GLU A 7 13.34 -9.48 8.01
N ILE A 8 14.53 -8.94 7.76
CA ILE A 8 15.39 -8.40 8.81
C ILE A 8 15.86 -6.97 8.49
N GLN A 9 15.91 -6.14 9.53
CA GLN A 9 16.58 -4.85 9.46
C GLN A 9 18.06 -5.00 9.81
N LEU A 10 18.92 -4.63 8.87
CA LEU A 10 20.36 -4.61 9.10
C LEU A 10 20.75 -3.48 10.06
N LYS A 11 21.79 -3.70 10.86
CA LYS A 11 22.43 -2.65 11.65
C LYS A 11 23.50 -1.95 10.81
N PRO A 12 23.88 -0.70 11.12
CA PRO A 12 24.84 0.07 10.31
C PRO A 12 26.20 -0.62 10.11
N TYR A 13 26.60 -1.48 11.04
CA TYR A 13 27.86 -2.23 11.00
C TYR A 13 27.76 -3.60 10.32
N HIS A 14 26.57 -4.03 9.88
CA HIS A 14 26.42 -5.30 9.15
C HIS A 14 26.92 -5.16 7.70
N ILE A 15 27.59 -6.20 7.21
CA ILE A 15 27.98 -6.32 5.80
C ILE A 15 26.92 -7.18 5.09
N PRO A 16 26.09 -6.61 4.20
CA PRO A 16 24.99 -7.34 3.55
C PRO A 16 25.38 -8.67 2.91
N TYR A 17 26.54 -8.70 2.25
CA TYR A 17 27.06 -9.91 1.61
C TYR A 17 27.35 -11.03 2.60
N VAL A 18 27.90 -10.70 3.78
CA VAL A 18 28.15 -11.68 4.84
C VAL A 18 26.84 -12.19 5.42
N VAL A 19 25.86 -11.30 5.62
CA VAL A 19 24.53 -11.68 6.09
C VAL A 19 23.84 -12.62 5.10
N ARG A 20 23.93 -12.35 3.79
CA ARG A 20 23.42 -13.25 2.75
C ARG A 20 24.06 -14.64 2.80
N LYS A 21 25.38 -14.74 3.01
CA LYS A 21 26.07 -16.04 3.14
C LYS A 21 25.55 -16.87 4.32
N GLY A 22 25.14 -16.22 5.41
CA GLY A 22 24.55 -16.87 6.57
C GLY A 22 23.02 -16.98 6.52
N TRP A 23 22.38 -16.64 5.40
CA TRP A 23 20.91 -16.54 5.34
C TRP A 23 20.24 -17.88 5.67
N LYS A 24 20.59 -18.93 4.93
CA LYS A 24 20.04 -20.26 5.14
C LYS A 24 20.44 -20.87 6.48
N THR A 25 21.74 -20.92 6.75
CA THR A 25 22.30 -21.71 7.86
C THR A 25 22.23 -21.07 9.23
N ILE A 26 21.96 -19.76 9.32
CA ILE A 26 21.95 -19.05 10.61
C ILE A 26 20.61 -18.37 10.84
N LEU A 27 20.00 -17.81 9.79
CA LEU A 27 18.79 -17.03 9.95
C LEU A 27 17.54 -17.90 9.78
N LEU A 28 17.41 -18.62 8.65
CA LEU A 28 16.23 -19.46 8.43
C LEU A 28 16.16 -20.59 9.46
N GLU A 29 17.23 -21.34 9.67
CA GLU A 29 17.29 -22.42 10.68
C GLU A 29 16.98 -21.95 12.12
N ARG A 30 17.10 -20.64 12.40
CA ARG A 30 16.85 -20.09 13.75
C ARG A 30 15.46 -19.47 13.91
N PHE A 31 14.91 -18.90 12.84
CA PHE A 31 13.70 -18.06 12.91
C PHE A 31 12.52 -18.60 12.10
N VAL A 32 12.70 -19.69 11.36
CA VAL A 32 11.67 -20.34 10.54
C VAL A 32 11.56 -21.80 10.96
N ASP A 33 10.33 -22.33 11.00
CA ASP A 33 10.09 -23.73 11.33
C ASP A 33 10.73 -24.64 10.28
N GLU A 34 11.37 -25.73 10.72
CA GLU A 34 12.16 -26.63 9.86
C GLU A 34 11.36 -27.17 8.66
N ASN A 35 10.06 -27.41 8.85
CA ASN A 35 9.16 -27.90 7.80
C ASN A 35 8.81 -26.85 6.73
N GLU A 36 9.08 -25.57 7.00
CA GLU A 36 8.79 -24.44 6.12
C GLU A 36 10.05 -23.86 5.45
N ILE A 37 11.24 -24.33 5.83
CA ILE A 37 12.51 -23.86 5.27
C ILE A 37 12.59 -24.26 3.79
N ASP A 38 12.58 -23.26 2.91
CA ASP A 38 12.90 -23.45 1.51
C ASP A 38 14.42 -23.30 1.29
N SER A 39 15.03 -24.37 0.76
CA SER A 39 16.45 -24.40 0.40
C SER A 39 16.87 -23.38 -0.66
N GLN A 40 15.90 -22.85 -1.41
CA GLN A 40 16.10 -21.87 -2.48
C GLN A 40 15.76 -20.43 -2.03
N ASP A 41 15.34 -20.23 -0.77
CA ASP A 41 15.04 -18.90 -0.25
C ASP A 41 16.31 -18.03 -0.20
N GLU A 42 16.27 -16.93 -0.95
CA GLU A 42 17.38 -16.00 -1.10
C GLU A 42 16.92 -14.57 -0.83
N PRO A 43 17.65 -13.80 0.00
CA PRO A 43 17.25 -12.47 0.38
C PRO A 43 17.69 -11.43 -0.67
N ILE A 44 16.87 -10.39 -0.81
CA ILE A 44 17.24 -9.17 -1.54
C ILE A 44 17.53 -8.01 -0.59
N LEU A 45 18.40 -7.10 -1.03
CA LEU A 45 18.60 -5.82 -0.37
C LEU A 45 17.48 -4.87 -0.77
N MET A 46 16.83 -4.29 0.23
CA MET A 46 15.68 -3.43 0.05
C MET A 46 15.78 -2.25 1.01
N LEU A 47 15.55 -1.03 0.50
CA LEU A 47 15.40 0.16 1.30
C LEU A 47 13.95 0.21 1.81
N ARG A 48 13.78 0.29 3.13
CA ARG A 48 12.49 0.24 3.82
C ARG A 48 12.47 1.24 4.99
N ARG A 49 11.29 1.57 5.49
CA ARG A 49 11.11 2.37 6.71
C ARG A 49 11.87 1.72 7.86
N ASN A 50 12.67 2.51 8.56
CA ASN A 50 13.38 2.04 9.74
C ASN A 50 12.36 1.73 10.86
N VAL A 51 12.43 0.54 11.45
CA VAL A 51 11.53 0.12 12.54
C VAL A 51 11.63 1.03 13.76
N GLY A 52 12.80 1.64 14.01
CA GLY A 52 13.04 2.59 15.10
C GLY A 52 12.70 4.04 14.77
N LEU A 53 12.16 4.34 13.59
CA LEU A 53 11.68 5.67 13.26
C LEU A 53 10.40 5.95 14.08
N ASP A 54 10.43 6.98 14.91
CA ASP A 54 9.25 7.42 15.65
C ASP A 54 8.31 8.27 14.79
N PHE A 55 7.08 8.41 15.27
CA PHE A 55 6.00 9.09 14.54
C PHE A 55 6.27 10.59 14.32
N GLN A 56 6.86 11.29 15.30
CA GLN A 56 7.11 12.73 15.16
C GLN A 56 8.17 12.99 14.09
N ARG A 57 9.25 12.21 14.13
CA ARG A 57 10.30 12.31 13.12
C ARG A 57 9.81 11.93 11.73
N GLU A 58 8.94 10.93 11.63
CA GLU A 58 8.30 10.57 10.38
C GLU A 58 7.44 11.71 9.82
N LEU A 59 6.63 12.38 10.65
CA LEU A 59 5.85 13.55 10.24
C LEU A 59 6.75 14.71 9.77
N GLU A 60 7.86 14.96 10.45
CA GLU A 60 8.83 15.97 10.01
C GLU A 60 9.37 15.63 8.61
N ILE A 61 9.78 14.38 8.39
CA ILE A 61 10.29 13.90 7.09
C ILE A 61 9.23 14.08 6.00
N LEU A 62 7.97 13.68 6.27
CA LEU A 62 6.86 13.83 5.32
C LEU A 62 6.64 15.28 4.87
N ASN A 63 6.89 16.26 5.76
CA ASN A 63 6.69 17.68 5.48
C ASN A 63 7.91 18.39 4.89
N SER A 64 9.12 17.87 5.15
CA SER A 64 10.39 18.54 4.84
C SER A 64 11.18 17.92 3.71
N ASP A 65 11.04 16.61 3.46
CA ASP A 65 11.78 15.88 2.44
C ASP A 65 10.83 15.08 1.53
N PRO A 66 10.47 15.65 0.35
CA PRO A 66 9.59 14.98 -0.60
C PRO A 66 10.11 13.63 -1.11
N LYS A 67 11.43 13.44 -1.22
CA LYS A 67 12.00 12.17 -1.73
C LYS A 67 11.87 11.07 -0.68
N CYS A 68 12.20 11.37 0.57
CA CYS A 68 11.97 10.45 1.67
C CYS A 68 10.48 10.16 1.87
N ALA A 69 9.61 11.18 1.73
CA ALA A 69 8.17 10.99 1.79
C ALA A 69 7.65 10.01 0.73
N GLN A 70 8.15 10.09 -0.50
CA GLN A 70 7.80 9.14 -1.56
C GLN A 70 8.23 7.70 -1.23
N ILE A 71 9.43 7.51 -0.68
CA ILE A 71 9.93 6.19 -0.29
C ILE A 71 9.05 5.59 0.82
N LEU A 72 8.69 6.39 1.83
CA LEU A 72 7.81 5.96 2.92
C LEU A 72 6.39 5.63 2.41
N ALA A 73 5.85 6.44 1.50
CA ALA A 73 4.55 6.19 0.89
C ALA A 73 4.54 4.89 0.07
N LYS A 74 5.61 4.64 -0.72
CA LYS A 74 5.76 3.40 -1.49
C LYS A 74 5.85 2.18 -0.56
N ASP A 75 6.66 2.27 0.49
CA ASP A 75 6.76 1.19 1.48
C ASP A 75 5.41 0.90 2.16
N ALA A 76 4.68 1.93 2.59
CA ALA A 76 3.35 1.79 3.18
C ALA A 76 2.35 1.14 2.21
N ARG A 77 2.39 1.51 0.92
CA ARG A 77 1.55 0.91 -0.13
C ARG A 77 1.83 -0.57 -0.30
N GLU A 78 3.11 -0.97 -0.37
CA GLU A 78 3.50 -2.38 -0.46
C GLU A 78 3.00 -3.18 0.75
N MET A 79 3.16 -2.65 1.97
CA MET A 79 2.67 -3.30 3.19
C MET A 79 1.14 -3.42 3.25
N LEU A 80 0.42 -2.46 2.67
CA LEU A 80 -1.03 -2.50 2.56
C LEU A 80 -1.47 -3.59 1.57
N ILE A 81 -0.95 -3.57 0.34
CA ILE A 81 -1.35 -4.49 -0.73
C ILE A 81 -0.97 -5.94 -0.40
N SER A 82 0.20 -6.13 0.22
CA SER A 82 0.62 -7.45 0.70
C SER A 82 -0.21 -7.98 1.88
N GLY A 83 -1.20 -7.20 2.38
CA GLY A 83 -2.05 -7.57 3.51
C GLY A 83 -1.33 -7.61 4.85
N ARG A 84 -0.13 -7.03 4.95
CA ARG A 84 0.66 -6.98 6.21
C ARG A 84 0.13 -5.92 7.17
N ILE A 85 -0.59 -4.92 6.65
CA ILE A 85 -1.33 -3.94 7.45
C ILE A 85 -2.81 -4.37 7.51
N GLN A 86 -3.33 -4.52 8.72
CA GLN A 86 -4.75 -4.71 8.94
C GLN A 86 -5.45 -3.35 8.98
N LEU A 87 -6.35 -3.13 8.03
CA LEU A 87 -7.20 -1.93 8.00
C LEU A 87 -8.66 -2.29 8.22
N LYS A 88 -9.38 -1.37 8.87
CA LYS A 88 -10.84 -1.37 8.83
C LYS A 88 -11.30 -0.98 7.44
N LEU A 89 -12.46 -1.50 7.02
CA LEU A 89 -13.04 -1.20 5.71
C LEU A 89 -13.18 0.31 5.46
N GLU A 90 -13.59 1.07 6.47
CA GLU A 90 -13.75 2.53 6.35
C GLU A 90 -12.43 3.24 6.02
N ASP A 91 -11.33 2.85 6.67
CA ASP A 91 -10.01 3.49 6.46
C ASP A 91 -9.42 3.07 5.12
N ALA A 92 -9.61 1.81 4.71
CA ALA A 92 -9.25 1.33 3.39
C ALA A 92 -9.97 2.11 2.27
N LEU A 93 -11.26 2.42 2.46
CA LEU A 93 -12.03 3.22 1.50
C LEU A 93 -11.53 4.66 1.40
N LYS A 94 -11.13 5.27 2.52
CA LYS A 94 -10.52 6.61 2.52
C LYS A 94 -9.20 6.61 1.75
N ILE A 95 -8.36 5.61 1.98
CA ILE A 95 -7.09 5.46 1.26
C ILE A 95 -7.33 5.24 -0.23
N ALA A 96 -8.28 4.39 -0.60
CA ALA A 96 -8.64 4.18 -2.01
C ALA A 96 -9.11 5.48 -2.68
N GLY A 97 -9.98 6.25 -2.02
CA GLY A 97 -10.40 7.56 -2.52
C GLY A 97 -9.24 8.55 -2.68
N LEU A 98 -8.31 8.58 -1.73
CA LEU A 98 -7.09 9.39 -1.78
C LEU A 98 -6.22 9.03 -2.98
N VAL A 99 -5.88 7.75 -3.14
CA VAL A 99 -5.03 7.28 -4.24
C VAL A 99 -5.68 7.59 -5.59
N LEU A 100 -6.98 7.28 -5.75
CA LEU A 100 -7.71 7.60 -6.98
C LEU A 100 -7.73 9.09 -7.30
N SER A 101 -7.90 9.95 -6.29
CA SER A 101 -7.89 11.40 -6.50
C SER A 101 -6.51 11.91 -6.93
N ILE A 102 -5.43 11.29 -6.44
CA ILE A 102 -4.06 11.63 -6.83
C ILE A 102 -3.78 11.17 -8.26
N GLU A 103 -4.24 9.98 -8.64
CA GLU A 103 -3.93 9.38 -9.94
C GLU A 103 -4.79 9.94 -11.07
N HIS A 104 -6.08 10.14 -10.83
CA HIS A 104 -7.07 10.51 -11.85
C HIS A 104 -7.60 11.95 -11.70
N GLY A 105 -7.22 12.64 -10.62
CA GLY A 105 -7.65 14.01 -10.36
C GLY A 105 -9.09 14.11 -9.84
N ALA A 106 -9.74 15.22 -10.17
CA ALA A 106 -11.12 15.48 -9.73
C ALA A 106 -12.10 14.46 -10.31
N PHE A 107 -13.12 14.10 -9.53
CA PHE A 107 -14.09 13.10 -9.93
C PHE A 107 -15.05 13.58 -11.02
N ASP A 108 -15.07 12.88 -12.15
CA ASP A 108 -16.06 13.03 -13.21
C ASP A 108 -17.07 11.86 -13.19
N THR A 109 -18.35 12.16 -12.97
CA THR A 109 -19.43 11.16 -12.97
C THR A 109 -19.61 10.43 -14.31
N LYS A 110 -19.10 10.99 -15.41
CA LYS A 110 -19.15 10.38 -16.74
C LYS A 110 -18.01 9.39 -16.98
N LEU A 111 -16.88 9.57 -16.29
CA LEU A 111 -15.68 8.75 -16.47
C LEU A 111 -15.49 7.73 -15.34
N HIS A 112 -15.81 8.12 -14.11
CA HIS A 112 -15.55 7.32 -12.90
C HIS A 112 -16.83 6.59 -12.45
N ASP A 113 -17.21 5.59 -13.23
CA ASP A 113 -18.34 4.72 -12.90
C ASP A 113 -17.92 3.55 -11.97
N ILE A 114 -18.86 2.63 -11.73
CA ILE A 114 -18.61 1.45 -10.88
C ILE A 114 -17.54 0.53 -11.52
N GLN A 115 -17.48 0.47 -12.85
CA GLN A 115 -16.53 -0.39 -13.53
C GLN A 115 -15.11 0.17 -13.43
N PHE A 116 -14.95 1.48 -13.56
CA PHE A 116 -13.71 2.19 -13.25
C PHE A 116 -13.23 1.85 -11.83
N ALA A 117 -14.07 2.08 -10.82
CA ALA A 117 -13.68 1.81 -9.43
C ALA A 117 -13.27 0.34 -9.20
N ARG A 118 -13.92 -0.62 -9.85
CA ARG A 118 -13.54 -2.04 -9.75
C ARG A 118 -12.18 -2.34 -10.35
N ASN A 119 -11.87 -1.73 -11.49
CA ASN A 119 -10.59 -1.96 -12.15
C ASN A 119 -9.44 -1.40 -11.31
N GLU A 120 -9.63 -0.24 -10.67
CA GLU A 120 -8.55 0.42 -9.94
C GLU A 120 -8.34 -0.13 -8.51
N ILE A 121 -9.40 -0.55 -7.82
CA ILE A 121 -9.29 -0.94 -6.39
C ILE A 121 -8.39 -2.16 -6.18
N GLU A 122 -8.29 -3.06 -7.16
CA GLU A 122 -7.44 -4.26 -7.10
C GLU A 122 -5.95 -3.91 -7.00
N ASP A 123 -5.53 -2.78 -7.58
CA ASP A 123 -4.15 -2.31 -7.50
C ASP A 123 -3.88 -1.48 -6.25
N ILE A 124 -4.92 -1.08 -5.50
CA ILE A 124 -4.82 -0.15 -4.37
C ILE A 124 -4.96 -0.86 -3.03
N LEU A 125 -5.82 -1.89 -2.94
CA LEU A 125 -6.19 -2.56 -1.70
C LEU A 125 -5.88 -4.07 -1.75
N PRO A 126 -5.63 -4.70 -0.59
CA PRO A 126 -5.44 -6.15 -0.54
C PRO A 126 -6.73 -6.89 -0.93
N GLU A 127 -6.56 -8.05 -1.59
CA GLU A 127 -7.63 -8.86 -2.21
C GLU A 127 -8.85 -9.09 -1.30
N LYS A 128 -8.62 -9.41 -0.02
CA LYS A 128 -9.70 -9.64 0.96
C LYS A 128 -10.60 -8.43 1.18
N LEU A 129 -10.06 -7.21 1.06
CA LEU A 129 -10.83 -5.97 1.15
C LEU A 129 -11.53 -5.69 -0.18
N CYS A 130 -10.88 -5.97 -1.31
CA CYS A 130 -11.48 -5.88 -2.63
C CYS A 130 -12.73 -6.77 -2.75
N ASP A 131 -12.71 -7.98 -2.20
CA ASP A 131 -13.87 -8.88 -2.14
C ASP A 131 -15.02 -8.36 -1.28
N GLN A 132 -14.72 -7.68 -0.17
CA GLN A 132 -15.73 -7.07 0.70
C GLN A 132 -16.39 -5.86 0.02
N ILE A 133 -15.59 -5.10 -0.70
CA ILE A 133 -16.00 -3.93 -1.46
C ILE A 133 -16.83 -4.40 -2.66
N THR A 134 -16.26 -5.18 -3.57
CA THR A 134 -16.85 -5.54 -4.88
C THR A 134 -17.80 -6.73 -4.86
N GLY A 135 -17.80 -7.50 -3.77
CA GLY A 135 -18.52 -8.76 -3.63
C GLY A 135 -17.71 -9.95 -4.17
N ARG A 136 -17.78 -11.10 -3.51
CA ARG A 136 -17.01 -12.30 -3.88
C ARG A 136 -17.19 -12.68 -5.36
N LYS A 137 -16.06 -12.87 -6.05
CA LYS A 137 -15.99 -13.47 -7.39
C LYS A 137 -15.88 -14.99 -7.25
N LEU A 138 -16.69 -15.74 -8.00
CA LEU A 138 -16.54 -17.18 -8.18
C LEU A 138 -16.55 -17.46 -9.68
N PHE A 139 -15.49 -18.10 -10.18
CA PHE A 139 -15.32 -18.37 -11.62
C PHE A 139 -15.49 -17.12 -12.50
N GLY A 140 -14.91 -15.99 -12.06
CA GLY A 140 -15.01 -14.70 -12.76
C GLY A 140 -16.40 -14.04 -12.71
N LYS A 141 -17.38 -14.63 -12.01
CA LYS A 141 -18.74 -14.08 -11.87
C LYS A 141 -19.00 -13.63 -10.44
N ILE A 142 -19.50 -12.40 -10.29
CA ILE A 142 -19.86 -11.81 -9.01
C ILE A 142 -21.14 -12.47 -8.49
N ILE A 143 -21.08 -13.09 -7.31
CA ILE A 143 -22.23 -13.80 -6.70
C ILE A 143 -23.13 -12.86 -5.90
N ASN A 144 -22.60 -11.76 -5.35
CA ASN A 144 -23.37 -10.83 -4.51
C ASN A 144 -23.43 -9.40 -5.11
N LYS A 145 -24.11 -9.26 -6.25
CA LYS A 145 -24.08 -8.05 -7.11
C LYS A 145 -24.72 -6.78 -6.52
N LYS A 146 -25.75 -6.90 -5.67
CA LYS A 146 -26.67 -5.77 -5.36
C LYS A 146 -26.29 -4.93 -4.14
N ALA A 147 -25.85 -5.56 -3.06
CA ALA A 147 -25.48 -4.85 -1.83
C ALA A 147 -24.10 -4.18 -1.93
N ALA A 148 -23.12 -4.91 -2.49
CA ALA A 148 -21.76 -4.43 -2.72
C ALA A 148 -21.73 -3.18 -3.60
N ALA A 149 -22.35 -3.21 -4.79
CA ALA A 149 -22.30 -2.11 -5.75
C ALA A 149 -22.85 -0.77 -5.20
N HIS A 150 -23.94 -0.80 -4.43
CA HIS A 150 -24.52 0.42 -3.83
C HIS A 150 -23.64 1.00 -2.71
N GLN A 151 -22.99 0.14 -1.93
CA GLN A 151 -22.15 0.56 -0.80
C GLN A 151 -20.82 1.14 -1.29
N ILE A 152 -20.17 0.52 -2.28
CA ILE A 152 -18.95 1.03 -2.92
C ILE A 152 -19.21 2.39 -3.56
N GLN A 153 -20.27 2.49 -4.36
CA GLN A 153 -20.58 3.71 -5.09
C GLN A 153 -20.87 4.86 -4.13
N ALA A 154 -21.66 4.62 -3.08
CA ALA A 154 -21.92 5.62 -2.05
C ALA A 154 -20.66 6.01 -1.27
N LEU A 155 -19.79 5.06 -0.94
CA LEU A 155 -18.61 5.30 -0.10
C LEU A 155 -17.45 5.94 -0.88
N LEU A 156 -17.21 5.58 -2.15
CA LEU A 156 -16.29 6.31 -3.03
C LEU A 156 -16.78 7.73 -3.28
N LEU A 157 -18.07 7.92 -3.57
CA LEU A 157 -18.65 9.26 -3.72
C LEU A 157 -18.49 10.09 -2.44
N VAL A 158 -18.63 9.50 -1.26
CA VAL A 158 -18.44 10.20 0.03
C VAL A 158 -16.97 10.53 0.28
N ALA A 159 -16.05 9.58 0.08
CA ALA A 159 -14.61 9.79 0.28
C ALA A 159 -14.07 10.86 -0.67
N ILE A 160 -14.43 10.80 -1.95
CA ILE A 160 -14.05 11.78 -2.96
C ILE A 160 -14.69 13.15 -2.66
N ARG A 161 -15.97 13.21 -2.25
CA ARG A 161 -16.60 14.47 -1.83
C ARG A 161 -15.94 15.08 -0.60
N GLN A 162 -15.49 14.27 0.35
CA GLN A 162 -14.76 14.75 1.53
C GLN A 162 -13.40 15.33 1.15
N LEU A 163 -12.70 14.74 0.18
CA LEU A 163 -11.43 15.26 -0.35
C LEU A 163 -11.61 16.57 -1.11
N LEU A 164 -12.61 16.67 -1.99
CA LEU A 164 -13.00 17.92 -2.65
C LEU A 164 -13.35 19.02 -1.64
N LYS A 165 -13.98 18.66 -0.52
CA LYS A 165 -14.27 19.61 0.56
C LYS A 165 -13.00 20.09 1.27
N LEU A 166 -11.97 19.24 1.41
CA LEU A 166 -10.67 19.60 1.95
C LEU A 166 -9.89 20.53 0.99
N GLU A 167 -9.96 20.29 -0.31
CA GLU A 167 -9.41 21.19 -1.35
C GLU A 167 -10.12 22.56 -1.36
N LEU A 168 -11.46 22.58 -1.31
CA LEU A 168 -12.27 23.80 -1.27
C LEU A 168 -12.09 24.63 0.01
N LEU A 169 -11.70 24.00 1.12
CA LEU A 169 -11.38 24.67 2.38
C LEU A 169 -9.98 25.32 2.39
N GLY A 170 -9.28 25.37 1.25
CA GLY A 170 -7.97 26.02 1.15
C GLY A 170 -6.86 25.28 1.89
N ILE A 171 -7.09 24.03 2.29
CA ILE A 171 -6.02 23.14 2.74
C ILE A 171 -5.30 22.69 1.47
N GLN A 172 -4.42 23.55 0.96
CA GLN A 172 -3.41 23.14 -0.01
C GLN A 172 -2.51 22.12 0.68
N GLN A 173 -2.94 20.85 0.69
CA GLN A 173 -1.98 19.79 0.82
C GLN A 173 -1.00 19.99 -0.33
N LYS A 174 0.29 20.12 0.01
CA LYS A 174 1.39 19.80 -0.88
C LYS A 174 1.23 18.33 -1.30
N ILE A 175 0.22 18.04 -2.10
CA ILE A 175 0.08 16.77 -2.78
C ILE A 175 1.23 16.80 -3.77
N ILE A 176 2.19 15.89 -3.54
CA ILE A 176 3.36 15.72 -4.40
C ILE A 176 2.84 15.63 -5.85
N PRO A 177 3.18 16.57 -6.73
CA PRO A 177 2.59 16.61 -8.06
C PRO A 177 2.96 15.35 -8.83
N LYS A 178 2.04 14.85 -9.66
CA LYS A 178 2.18 13.65 -10.50
C LYS A 178 3.47 13.65 -11.35
N SER A 179 3.94 14.83 -11.76
CA SER A 179 5.24 15.04 -12.43
C SER A 179 6.46 14.60 -11.60
N THR A 180 6.32 14.47 -10.28
CA THR A 180 7.37 13.98 -9.40
C THR A 180 7.39 12.45 -9.31
N LEU A 181 6.29 11.79 -9.68
CA LEU A 181 6.15 10.33 -9.71
C LEU A 181 6.51 9.76 -11.09
N GLU A 182 6.26 10.50 -12.17
CA GLU A 182 6.49 10.06 -13.56
C GLU A 182 7.92 10.29 -14.08
N ASN A 183 8.75 11.09 -13.39
CA ASN A 183 10.06 11.51 -13.91
C ASN A 183 11.23 10.54 -13.68
N PHE A 184 10.98 9.33 -13.14
CA PHE A 184 12.04 8.33 -12.91
C PHE A 184 11.52 6.90 -13.11
N ALA A 185 10.96 6.64 -14.30
CA ALA A 185 10.83 5.29 -14.85
C ALA A 185 12.14 4.87 -15.54
#